data_AF-A0A0B8QW70-F1
#
_entry.id   AF-A0A0B8QW70-F1
#
_cell.length_a   1.000
_cell.length_b   1.000
_cell.length_c   1.000
_cell.angle_alpha   90.00
_cell.angle_beta   90.00
_cell.angle_gamma   90.00
#
_symmetry.space_group_name_H-M   'P 1'
#
loop_
_entity.id
_entity.type
_entity.pdbx_description
1 polymer ?
#
loop_
_entity_poly.entity_id
_entity_poly.type
_entity_poly.pdbx_seq_one_letter_code
_entity_poly.pdbx_strand_id
1 'polypeptide(L)'
;MLFAQTGNAYTAITDENGLFQIDSIEEGGFVANVTTSEGDIGSAHASVVQKRPSNSVTIYVEQPGNASISGRVYVDGQTPGEDVMVFVEFPELSKEYATSIQPDGFYRFDNLSATGTFILSGLQASNGALGIEAHYIPDST
;
A
#
# COMPACT_ATOMS: atom_id res chain seq x y z
N MET A 1 -5.69 0.96 -23.25
CA MET A 1 -4.71 -0.13 -23.12
C MET A 1 -4.93 -0.72 -21.73
N LEU A 2 -5.32 -1.99 -21.64
CA LEU A 2 -5.71 -2.65 -20.39
C LEU A 2 -4.43 -2.96 -19.59
N PHE A 3 -4.35 -2.53 -18.33
CA PHE A 3 -3.20 -2.79 -17.45
C PHE A 3 -3.35 -4.17 -16.81
N ALA A 4 -2.39 -5.05 -17.03
CA ALA A 4 -2.28 -6.30 -16.27
C ALA A 4 -1.58 -5.97 -14.95
N GLN A 5 -2.38 -5.82 -13.89
CA GLN A 5 -1.93 -5.98 -12.53
C GLN A 5 -1.64 -7.48 -12.36
N THR A 6 -0.38 -7.90 -12.25
CA THR A 6 -0.06 -9.32 -12.07
C THR A 6 -0.20 -9.71 -10.61
N GLY A 7 -1.47 -9.72 -10.19
CA GLY A 7 -2.02 -10.22 -8.94
C GLY A 7 -3.53 -10.05 -9.01
N ASN A 8 -4.32 -10.99 -8.49
CA ASN A 8 -5.76 -10.83 -8.46
C ASN A 8 -6.12 -9.67 -7.52
N ALA A 9 -6.75 -8.61 -8.05
CA ALA A 9 -7.41 -7.62 -7.22
C ALA A 9 -8.80 -8.10 -6.82
N TYR A 10 -9.04 -8.09 -5.52
CA TYR A 10 -10.35 -8.38 -4.95
C TYR A 10 -10.90 -7.10 -4.34
N THR A 11 -12.18 -6.82 -4.56
CA THR A 11 -12.87 -5.66 -3.98
C THR A 11 -14.10 -6.12 -3.20
N ALA A 12 -14.33 -5.47 -2.07
CA ALA A 12 -15.53 -5.66 -1.25
C ALA A 12 -15.96 -4.30 -0.67
N ILE A 13 -17.24 -4.18 -0.37
CA ILE A 13 -17.80 -3.03 0.35
C ILE A 13 -18.11 -3.52 1.77
N THR A 14 -17.69 -2.77 2.77
CA THR A 14 -17.98 -3.09 4.17
C THR A 14 -19.48 -2.98 4.45
N ASP A 15 -19.99 -3.86 5.32
CA ASP A 15 -21.36 -3.74 5.84
C ASP A 15 -21.50 -2.59 6.85
N GLU A 16 -22.70 -2.43 7.40
CA GLU A 16 -23.02 -1.42 8.42
C GLU A 16 -22.22 -1.54 9.72
N ASN A 17 -21.58 -2.70 9.95
CA ASN A 17 -20.72 -2.96 11.11
C ASN A 17 -19.22 -2.83 10.76
N GLY A 18 -18.88 -2.41 9.54
CA GLY A 18 -17.49 -2.28 9.08
C GLY A 18 -16.85 -3.62 8.71
N LEU A 19 -17.62 -4.70 8.56
CA LEU A 19 -17.11 -6.03 8.20
C LEU A 19 -17.13 -6.23 6.69
N PHE A 20 -16.14 -6.96 6.17
CA PHE A 20 -16.09 -7.39 4.78
C PHE A 20 -15.64 -8.84 4.69
N GLN A 21 -16.04 -9.52 3.62
CA GLN A 21 -15.62 -10.88 3.32
C GLN A 21 -15.24 -10.97 1.85
N ILE A 22 -14.08 -11.59 1.60
CA ILE A 22 -13.62 -11.92 0.26
C ILE A 22 -13.27 -13.40 0.29
N ASP A 23 -13.99 -14.18 -0.52
CA ASP A 23 -13.82 -15.62 -0.59
C ASP A 23 -12.83 -16.01 -1.70
N SER A 24 -12.21 -17.18 -1.54
CA SER A 24 -11.33 -17.79 -2.57
C SER A 24 -10.14 -16.91 -2.98
N ILE A 25 -9.58 -16.16 -2.02
CA ILE A 25 -8.28 -15.52 -2.20
C ILE A 25 -7.21 -16.61 -2.33
N GLU A 26 -6.35 -16.48 -3.34
CA GLU A 26 -5.18 -17.34 -3.51
C GLU A 26 -4.25 -17.27 -2.30
N GLU A 27 -3.32 -18.22 -2.17
CA GLU A 27 -2.33 -18.16 -1.11
C GLU A 27 -1.26 -17.12 -1.42
N GLY A 28 -0.81 -16.39 -0.41
CA GLY A 28 0.17 -15.33 -0.59
C GLY A 28 0.15 -14.26 0.49
N GLY A 29 1.03 -13.28 0.33
CA GLY A 29 0.95 -12.00 1.03
C GLY A 29 0.00 -11.07 0.28
N PHE A 30 -0.81 -10.34 1.03
CA PHE A 30 -1.81 -9.40 0.52
C PHE A 30 -1.68 -8.06 1.25
N VAL A 31 -1.97 -7.00 0.52
CA VAL A 31 -2.16 -5.66 1.10
C VAL A 31 -3.62 -5.30 0.91
N ALA A 32 -4.34 -5.09 2.00
CA ALA A 32 -5.71 -4.61 1.98
C ALA A 32 -5.69 -3.09 2.09
N ASN A 33 -6.21 -2.40 1.07
CA ASN A 33 -6.37 -0.95 1.07
C ASN A 33 -7.86 -0.61 1.18
N VAL A 34 -8.19 0.38 2.00
CA VAL A 34 -9.57 0.88 2.15
C VAL A 34 -9.63 2.37 1.81
N THR A 35 -10.72 2.78 1.18
CA THR A 35 -11.03 4.19 0.90
C THR A 35 -12.51 4.45 1.19
N THR A 36 -12.82 5.49 1.95
CA THR A 36 -14.22 5.89 2.24
C THR A 36 -14.76 6.85 1.19
N SER A 37 -16.08 7.11 1.20
CA SER A 37 -16.70 8.14 0.36
C SER A 37 -16.20 9.55 0.67
N GLU A 38 -15.71 9.77 1.89
CA GLU A 38 -15.16 11.02 2.38
C GLU A 38 -13.69 11.19 2.01
N GLY A 39 -13.05 10.15 1.47
CA GLY A 39 -11.64 10.16 1.04
C GLY A 39 -10.66 9.77 2.13
N ASP A 40 -11.13 9.19 3.24
CA ASP A 40 -10.28 8.56 4.25
C ASP A 40 -9.58 7.35 3.65
N ILE A 41 -8.36 7.08 4.09
CA ILE A 41 -7.58 5.93 3.61
C ILE A 41 -7.04 5.11 4.77
N GLY A 42 -6.90 3.81 4.55
CA GLY A 42 -6.24 2.89 5.47
C GLY A 42 -5.61 1.73 4.72
N SER A 43 -4.59 1.11 5.31
CA SER A 43 -3.95 -0.07 4.76
C SER A 43 -3.62 -1.10 5.85
N ALA A 44 -3.64 -2.38 5.51
CA ALA A 44 -3.24 -3.46 6.40
C ALA A 44 -2.60 -4.60 5.61
N HIS A 45 -1.61 -5.25 6.23
CA HIS A 45 -0.94 -6.40 5.64
C HIS A 45 -1.59 -7.69 6.13
N ALA A 46 -1.80 -8.61 5.21
CA ALA A 46 -2.39 -9.90 5.47
C ALA A 46 -1.59 -11.00 4.78
N SER A 47 -1.67 -12.21 5.30
CA SER A 47 -1.18 -13.38 4.58
C SER A 47 -2.19 -14.49 4.65
N VAL A 48 -2.52 -15.06 3.49
CA VAL A 48 -3.32 -16.27 3.38
C VAL A 48 -2.35 -17.44 3.21
N VAL A 49 -2.27 -18.28 4.23
CA VAL A 49 -1.54 -19.56 4.22
C VAL A 49 -2.55 -20.71 4.16
N GLN A 50 -2.25 -21.73 3.34
CA GLN A 50 -3.12 -22.91 3.14
C GLN A 50 -3.58 -23.48 4.48
N LYS A 51 -4.91 -23.61 4.65
CA LYS A 51 -5.61 -24.13 5.83
C LYS A 51 -5.51 -23.28 7.10
N ARG A 52 -6.22 -22.16 7.13
CA ARG A 52 -6.97 -21.74 8.33
C ARG A 52 -8.41 -21.38 7.94
N PRO A 53 -9.44 -21.73 8.74
CA PRO A 53 -10.84 -21.56 8.32
C PRO A 53 -11.30 -20.10 8.21
N SER A 54 -10.50 -19.14 8.65
CA SER A 54 -10.82 -17.70 8.60
C SER A 54 -9.58 -16.90 8.99
N ASN A 55 -9.03 -16.11 8.07
CA ASN A 55 -8.08 -15.06 8.43
C ASN A 55 -8.87 -13.76 8.50
N SER A 56 -9.11 -13.26 9.71
CA SER A 56 -9.70 -11.92 9.90
C SER A 56 -8.58 -10.88 9.88
N VAL A 57 -8.72 -9.88 9.02
CA VAL A 57 -7.81 -8.73 8.95
C VAL A 57 -8.59 -7.53 9.46
N THR A 58 -8.14 -6.91 10.54
CA THR A 58 -8.71 -5.66 11.03
C THR A 58 -8.03 -4.51 10.32
N ILE A 59 -8.81 -3.62 9.71
CA ILE A 59 -8.34 -2.40 9.07
C ILE A 59 -8.85 -1.22 9.88
N TYR A 60 -7.96 -0.31 10.26
CA TYR A 60 -8.32 0.95 10.90
C TYR A 60 -8.36 2.05 9.84
N VAL A 61 -9.50 2.73 9.72
CA VAL A 61 -9.69 3.89 8.84
C VAL A 61 -9.37 5.15 9.62
N GLU A 62 -8.55 6.03 9.05
CA GLU A 62 -8.15 7.29 9.68
C GLU A 62 -8.67 8.48 8.88
N GLN A 63 -8.97 9.58 9.57
CA GLN A 63 -9.33 10.84 8.91
C GLN A 63 -8.23 11.29 7.94
N PRO A 64 -8.59 11.96 6.83
CA PRO A 64 -7.64 12.31 5.81
C PRO A 64 -6.76 13.43 6.36
N GLY A 65 -5.45 13.26 6.24
CA GLY A 65 -4.52 14.36 6.52
C GLY A 65 -4.37 15.30 5.33
N ASN A 66 -3.36 16.14 5.41
CA ASN A 66 -3.01 17.11 4.37
C ASN A 66 -1.60 16.89 3.79
N ALA A 67 -0.89 15.86 4.22
CA ALA A 67 0.43 15.54 3.69
C ALA A 67 0.33 14.70 2.40
N SER A 68 1.30 14.88 1.52
CA SER A 68 1.45 14.08 0.30
C SER A 68 2.91 13.71 0.10
N ILE A 69 3.14 12.50 -0.42
CA ILE A 69 4.47 11.98 -0.75
C ILE A 69 4.39 11.46 -2.18
N SER A 70 5.33 11.84 -3.04
CA SER A 70 5.34 11.35 -4.42
C SER A 70 6.77 11.24 -4.94
N GLY A 71 6.95 10.37 -5.93
CA GLY A 71 8.26 10.13 -6.52
C GLY A 71 8.19 9.19 -7.72
N ARG A 72 9.36 8.70 -8.15
CA ARG A 72 9.48 7.74 -9.24
C ARG A 72 10.29 6.54 -8.78
N VAL A 73 9.87 5.35 -9.17
CA VAL A 73 10.61 4.10 -8.98
C VAL A 73 11.31 3.75 -10.28
N TYR A 74 12.59 3.35 -10.18
CA TYR A 74 13.38 2.84 -11.29
C TYR A 74 13.97 1.47 -10.95
N VAL A 75 13.94 0.55 -11.91
CA VAL A 75 14.71 -0.70 -11.93
C VAL A 75 16.06 -0.42 -12.59
N ASP A 76 17.12 -0.90 -11.95
CA ASP A 76 18.52 -0.68 -12.36
C ASP A 76 18.90 0.80 -12.57
N GLY A 77 18.16 1.72 -11.94
CA GLY A 77 18.38 3.16 -12.02
C GLY A 77 18.05 3.81 -13.38
N GLN A 78 17.48 3.07 -14.33
CA GLN A 78 17.24 3.59 -15.70
C GLN A 78 15.84 3.31 -16.24
N THR A 79 15.27 2.14 -15.95
CA THR A 79 13.96 1.75 -16.47
C THR A 79 12.90 2.07 -15.41
N PRO A 80 11.79 2.74 -15.72
CA PRO A 80 10.68 2.87 -14.76
C PRO A 80 10.32 1.50 -14.20
N GLY A 81 10.10 1.43 -12.89
CA GLY A 81 9.62 0.19 -12.29
C GLY A 81 8.33 -0.27 -12.98
N GLU A 82 8.16 -1.58 -13.10
CA GLU A 82 6.88 -2.18 -13.42
C GLU A 82 6.50 -3.12 -12.28
N ASP A 83 5.21 -3.15 -11.96
CA ASP A 83 4.64 -4.04 -10.95
C ASP A 83 5.29 -3.87 -9.55
N VAL A 84 5.52 -2.61 -9.16
CA VAL A 84 6.10 -2.27 -7.84
C VAL A 84 5.02 -1.72 -6.91
N MET A 85 4.94 -2.31 -5.73
CA MET A 85 4.24 -1.76 -4.57
C MET A 85 5.22 -0.88 -3.78
N VAL A 86 4.86 0.37 -3.54
CA VAL A 86 5.61 1.32 -2.72
C VAL A 86 4.97 1.39 -1.34
N PHE A 87 5.78 1.31 -0.30
CA PHE A 87 5.39 1.43 1.09
C PHE A 87 6.04 2.67 1.69
N VAL A 88 5.27 3.40 2.49
CA VAL A 88 5.79 4.45 3.38
C VAL A 88 5.49 4.08 4.82
N GLU A 89 6.54 3.88 5.61
CA GLU A 89 6.47 3.58 7.05
C GLU A 89 6.82 4.84 7.84
N PHE A 90 6.02 5.17 8.85
CA PHE A 90 6.29 6.16 9.88
C PHE A 90 6.57 5.42 11.19
N PRO A 91 7.83 5.04 11.50
CA PRO A 91 8.14 4.11 12.59
C PRO A 91 7.72 4.64 13.96
N GLU A 92 7.89 5.95 14.18
CA GLU A 92 7.53 6.63 15.44
C GLU A 92 6.03 6.63 15.71
N LEU A 93 5.22 6.53 14.64
CA LEU A 93 3.76 6.50 14.72
C LEU A 93 3.22 5.08 14.58
N SER A 94 4.07 4.09 14.29
CA SER A 94 3.67 2.73 13.94
C SER A 94 2.60 2.71 12.82
N LYS A 95 2.77 3.58 11.82
CA LYS A 95 1.86 3.68 10.67
C LYS A 95 2.57 3.29 9.38
N GLU A 96 1.83 2.66 8.48
CA GLU A 96 2.30 2.28 7.16
C GLU A 96 1.20 2.55 6.14
N TYR A 97 1.60 2.99 4.96
CA TYR A 97 0.72 3.17 3.80
C TYR A 97 1.35 2.50 2.59
N ALA A 98 0.53 1.98 1.68
CA ALA A 98 0.98 1.34 0.46
C ALA A 98 0.27 1.90 -0.77
N THR A 99 0.97 1.98 -1.90
CA THR A 99 0.40 2.30 -3.22
C THR A 99 1.12 1.52 -4.32
N SER A 100 0.41 1.22 -5.42
CA SER A 100 1.07 0.77 -6.65
C SER A 100 1.62 1.96 -7.44
N ILE A 101 2.70 1.73 -8.18
CA ILE A 101 3.20 2.70 -9.16
C ILE A 101 2.32 2.75 -10.42
N GLN A 102 2.39 3.88 -11.14
CA GLN A 102 1.87 4.04 -12.48
C GLN A 102 2.84 3.45 -13.52
N PRO A 103 2.40 3.21 -14.79
CA PRO A 103 3.25 2.65 -15.84
C PRO A 103 4.50 3.47 -16.19
N ASP A 104 4.53 4.75 -15.82
CA ASP A 104 5.69 5.62 -15.99
C ASP A 104 6.63 5.60 -14.77
N GLY A 105 6.38 4.71 -13.81
CA GLY A 105 7.12 4.58 -12.56
C GLY A 105 6.70 5.55 -11.47
N PHE A 106 5.72 6.43 -11.71
CA PHE A 106 5.31 7.43 -10.72
C PHE A 106 4.45 6.82 -9.61
N TYR A 107 4.70 7.21 -8.36
CA TYR A 107 3.84 6.91 -7.23
C TYR A 107 3.43 8.18 -6.50
N ARG A 108 2.28 8.12 -5.84
CA ARG A 108 1.76 9.22 -5.03
C ARG A 108 0.90 8.69 -3.89
N PHE A 109 1.18 9.20 -2.71
CA PHE A 109 0.35 9.14 -1.52
C PHE A 109 -0.27 10.52 -1.31
N ASP A 110 -1.59 10.55 -1.17
CA ASP A 110 -2.35 11.75 -0.85
C ASP A 110 -3.04 11.59 0.51
N ASN A 111 -3.39 12.72 1.13
CA ASN A 111 -4.14 12.78 2.38
C ASN A 111 -3.55 11.96 3.53
N LEU A 112 -2.22 11.89 3.62
CA LEU A 112 -1.54 11.20 4.71
C LEU A 112 -1.81 11.94 6.02
N SER A 113 -2.40 11.23 6.98
CA SER A 113 -2.67 11.73 8.34
C SER A 113 -1.39 11.83 9.19
N ALA A 114 -0.36 11.06 8.82
CA ALA A 114 0.95 11.05 9.44
C ALA A 114 1.86 12.16 8.87
N THR A 115 2.64 12.78 9.77
CA THR A 115 3.72 13.70 9.43
C THR A 115 4.96 13.34 10.24
N GLY A 116 6.14 13.70 9.73
CA GLY A 116 7.43 13.43 10.39
C GLY A 116 8.32 12.51 9.56
N THR A 117 9.22 11.84 10.26
CA THR A 117 10.20 10.93 9.68
C THR A 117 9.54 9.69 9.10
N PHE A 118 9.93 9.33 7.87
CA PHE A 118 9.44 8.10 7.23
C PHE A 118 10.53 7.34 6.47
N ILE A 119 10.23 6.07 6.19
CA ILE A 119 11.02 5.15 5.38
C ILE A 119 10.22 4.79 4.14
N LEU A 120 10.82 4.92 2.96
CA LEU A 120 10.23 4.43 1.70
C LEU A 120 10.87 3.11 1.28
N SER A 121 10.03 2.15 0.90
CA SER A 121 10.47 0.89 0.29
C SER A 121 9.61 0.52 -0.90
N GLY A 122 10.16 -0.30 -1.78
CA GLY A 122 9.51 -0.84 -2.97
C GLY A 122 9.64 -2.36 -3.02
N LEU A 123 8.54 -3.05 -3.29
CA LEU A 123 8.49 -4.49 -3.55
C LEU A 123 8.01 -4.73 -4.98
N GLN A 124 8.86 -5.31 -5.81
CA GLN A 124 8.47 -5.76 -7.14
C GLN A 124 7.72 -7.09 -7.00
N ALA A 125 6.42 -7.10 -7.33
CA ALA A 125 5.55 -8.26 -7.09
C ALA A 125 5.90 -9.46 -7.98
N SER A 126 6.40 -9.24 -9.19
CA SER A 126 6.74 -10.30 -10.14
C SER A 126 7.87 -11.23 -9.70
N ASN A 127 8.81 -10.76 -8.88
CA ASN A 127 10.00 -11.51 -8.48
C ASN A 127 10.37 -11.37 -7.00
N GLY A 128 9.64 -10.55 -6.24
CA GLY A 128 9.92 -10.27 -4.83
C GLY A 128 11.15 -9.38 -4.60
N ALA A 129 11.69 -8.72 -5.62
CA ALA A 129 12.83 -7.83 -5.46
C ALA A 129 12.46 -6.64 -4.57
N LEU A 130 13.34 -6.32 -3.62
CA LEU A 130 13.18 -5.23 -2.67
C LEU A 130 14.14 -4.09 -3.03
N GLY A 131 13.60 -2.89 -3.22
CA GLY A 131 14.33 -1.64 -3.22
C GLY A 131 14.02 -0.87 -1.95
N ILE A 132 15.02 -0.32 -1.27
CA ILE A 132 14.82 0.57 -0.12
C ILE A 132 15.50 1.87 -0.47
N GLU A 133 14.73 2.95 -0.58
CA GLU A 133 15.27 4.27 -0.90
C GLU A 133 14.86 5.27 0.18
N ALA A 134 15.80 5.42 1.13
CA ALA A 134 15.95 6.54 2.06
C ALA A 134 14.95 6.69 3.24
N HIS A 135 15.57 7.16 4.32
CA HIS A 135 14.99 7.73 5.52
C HIS A 135 14.82 9.22 5.22
N TYR A 136 13.59 9.73 5.18
CA TYR A 136 13.32 11.15 4.96
C TYR A 136 12.98 11.82 6.28
N ILE A 137 13.78 12.82 6.66
CA ILE A 137 13.50 13.72 7.78
C ILE A 137 13.10 15.05 7.14
N PRO A 138 11.85 15.50 7.24
CA PRO A 138 11.47 16.82 6.73
C PRO A 138 12.30 17.88 7.45
N ASP A 139 12.91 18.81 6.71
CA ASP A 139 13.57 19.97 7.30
C ASP A 139 12.54 20.73 8.17
N SER A 140 12.89 20.99 9.43
CA SER A 140 12.07 21.83 10.30
C SER A 140 12.05 23.25 9.71
N THR A 141 10.93 23.66 9.11
CA THR A 141 10.67 25.06 8.77
C THR A 141 10.30 25.87 10.02
#